data_AF-M5BNH9-F1
#
_entry.id   AF-M5BNH9-F1
#
_cell.length_a   1.000
_cell.length_b   1.000
_cell.length_c   1.000
_cell.angle_alpha   90.00
_cell.angle_beta   90.00
_cell.angle_gamma   90.00
#
_symmetry.space_group_name_H-M   'P 1'
#
loop_
_entity.id
_entity.type
_entity.pdbx_description
1 polymer ?
#
loop_
_entity_poly.entity_id
_entity_poly.type
_entity_poly.pdbx_seq_one_letter_code
_entity_poly.pdbx_strand_id
1 'polypeptide(L)'
;MGGPSIGDIRSRLIRLIPPGPPPAAAIKNLLSYRFPSDCSGREARELWRDIVEGKSKLWVGIPPDRKETIRGFLVYFESELLKRAHKNFDFLTSHFVTIAAELTNKRTIVGQCEISHPVPGAKPSALAGTSTPQNELESEGTHEDEGDEDDEDEDEDDEHGGGAADTSRLNAMFSKSPEGEGSAAYAKLEARINRVFYINAYGQEIFPSPNSDFIENLGKRKTLVYSCGSLWTSIIPCLALRGVASAIAKSASIQAKVLLLNGQNDRETEGYTAEDYVNAIARVLNRHDRLSHKALKGTQTPDFLIRDYPVSAFVTHVIYLRGSSIRIDQGKLAVYAAWR
;
A
#
# COMPACT_ATOMS: atom_id res chain seq x y z
N MET A 1 -6.68 -9.74 -2.48
CA MET A 1 -5.75 -9.70 -3.63
C MET A 1 -4.67 -8.67 -3.31
N GLY A 2 -3.40 -8.96 -3.56
CA GLY A 2 -2.34 -7.95 -3.47
C GLY A 2 -2.31 -7.08 -4.73
N GLY A 3 -1.81 -5.86 -4.63
CA GLY A 3 -1.83 -4.89 -5.73
C GLY A 3 -1.54 -3.45 -5.28
N PRO A 4 -1.55 -2.47 -6.20
CA PRO A 4 -1.36 -1.07 -5.86
C PRO A 4 -2.44 -0.59 -4.88
N SER A 5 -2.12 0.43 -4.09
CA SER A 5 -3.09 1.04 -3.18
C SER A 5 -4.35 1.46 -3.94
N ILE A 6 -5.53 1.39 -3.30
CA ILE A 6 -6.78 1.83 -3.91
C ILE A 6 -6.71 3.32 -4.32
N GLY A 7 -5.93 4.12 -3.59
CA GLY A 7 -5.63 5.52 -3.91
C GLY A 7 -4.85 5.70 -5.22
N ASP A 8 -3.91 4.82 -5.51
CA ASP A 8 -3.15 4.82 -6.77
C ASP A 8 -4.01 4.43 -7.97
N ILE A 9 -4.87 3.41 -7.80
CA ILE A 9 -5.81 2.98 -8.84
C ILE A 9 -6.78 4.13 -9.16
N ARG A 10 -7.38 4.74 -8.13
CA ARG A 10 -8.30 5.87 -8.30
C ARG A 10 -7.62 7.04 -9.01
N SER A 11 -6.41 7.42 -8.60
CA SER A 11 -5.65 8.52 -9.21
C SER A 11 -5.32 8.25 -10.69
N ARG A 12 -5.02 6.99 -11.04
CA ARG A 12 -4.81 6.58 -12.44
C ARG A 12 -6.09 6.64 -13.25
N LEU A 13 -7.20 6.11 -12.73
CA LEU A 13 -8.51 6.17 -13.40
C LEU A 13 -8.95 7.61 -13.67
N ILE A 14 -8.80 8.51 -12.68
CA ILE A 14 -9.12 9.94 -12.82
C ILE A 14 -8.29 10.61 -13.92
N ARG A 15 -7.01 10.25 -14.06
CA ARG A 15 -6.12 10.80 -15.10
C ARG A 15 -6.43 10.27 -16.50
N LEU A 16 -7.04 9.10 -16.60
CA LEU A 16 -7.45 8.52 -17.89
C LEU A 16 -8.78 9.09 -18.41
N ILE A 17 -9.57 9.77 -17.56
CA ILE A 17 -10.79 10.44 -18.00
C ILE A 17 -10.40 11.64 -18.87
N PRO A 18 -10.83 11.70 -20.14
CA PRO A 18 -10.52 12.82 -21.01
C PRO A 18 -10.99 14.15 -20.39
N PRO A 19 -10.19 15.22 -20.45
CA PRO A 19 -10.68 16.54 -20.09
C PRO A 19 -11.77 16.96 -21.08
N GLY A 20 -12.86 17.53 -20.57
CA GLY A 20 -13.97 17.96 -21.42
C GLY A 20 -15.21 18.31 -20.60
N PRO A 21 -16.24 18.89 -21.24
CA PRO A 21 -17.52 19.17 -20.58
C PRO A 21 -18.19 17.87 -20.08
N PRO A 22 -19.26 17.97 -19.27
CA PRO A 22 -20.11 16.83 -18.95
C PRO A 22 -20.46 16.02 -20.21
N PRO A 23 -20.38 14.68 -20.16
CA PRO A 23 -20.36 13.85 -18.96
C PRO A 23 -18.97 13.59 -18.34
N ALA A 24 -17.88 13.89 -19.05
CA ALA A 24 -16.53 13.51 -18.62
C ALA A 24 -16.11 14.24 -17.33
N ALA A 25 -16.31 15.55 -17.26
CA ALA A 25 -16.05 16.34 -16.04
C ALA A 25 -16.89 15.88 -14.84
N ALA A 26 -18.17 15.55 -15.05
CA ALA A 26 -19.06 15.12 -13.98
C ALA A 26 -18.65 13.75 -13.40
N ILE A 27 -18.31 12.79 -14.27
CA ILE A 27 -17.79 11.48 -13.86
C ILE A 27 -16.45 11.64 -13.13
N LYS A 28 -15.57 12.51 -13.63
CA LYS A 28 -14.31 12.82 -12.96
C LYS A 28 -14.54 13.38 -11.56
N ASN A 29 -15.48 14.32 -11.40
CA ASN A 29 -15.84 14.89 -10.10
C ASN A 29 -16.29 13.79 -9.12
N LEU A 30 -17.28 12.98 -9.52
CA LEU A 30 -17.79 11.85 -8.72
C LEU A 30 -16.67 10.90 -8.28
N LEU A 31 -15.81 10.46 -9.21
CA LEU A 31 -14.73 9.51 -8.91
C LEU A 31 -13.56 10.14 -8.12
N SER A 32 -13.39 11.46 -8.18
CA SER A 32 -12.38 12.21 -7.42
C SER A 32 -12.83 12.62 -6.03
N TYR A 33 -14.13 12.49 -5.73
CA TYR A 33 -14.70 12.92 -4.46
C TYR A 33 -14.02 12.22 -3.28
N ARG A 34 -13.74 13.01 -2.24
CA ARG A 34 -13.23 12.56 -0.94
C ARG A 34 -14.21 13.05 0.11
N PHE A 35 -14.56 12.18 1.06
CA PHE A 35 -15.36 12.61 2.20
C PHE A 35 -14.61 13.69 2.99
N PRO A 36 -15.32 14.69 3.55
CA PRO A 36 -14.70 15.70 4.40
C PRO A 36 -13.95 15.04 5.56
N SER A 37 -12.75 15.52 5.86
CA SER A 37 -11.89 14.92 6.91
C SER A 37 -12.40 15.18 8.34
N ASP A 38 -13.27 16.17 8.48
CA ASP A 38 -13.92 16.60 9.70
C ASP A 38 -15.29 15.93 9.95
N CYS A 39 -15.79 15.10 9.01
CA CYS A 39 -17.07 14.44 9.18
C CYS A 39 -16.99 13.24 10.14
N SER A 40 -18.04 13.06 10.92
CA SER A 40 -18.23 11.88 11.77
C SER A 40 -18.47 10.63 10.93
N GLY A 41 -18.20 9.44 11.49
CA GLY A 41 -18.47 8.18 10.81
C GLY A 41 -19.96 7.98 10.44
N ARG A 42 -20.88 8.64 11.15
CA ARG A 42 -22.30 8.64 10.81
C ARG A 42 -22.57 9.49 9.57
N GLU A 43 -22.03 10.71 9.51
CA GLU A 43 -22.19 11.60 8.35
C GLU A 43 -21.53 11.02 7.09
N ALA A 44 -20.36 10.38 7.22
CA ALA A 44 -19.72 9.67 6.12
C ALA A 44 -20.61 8.56 5.54
N ARG A 45 -21.30 7.81 6.41
CA ARG A 45 -22.27 6.77 6.01
C ARG A 45 -23.48 7.34 5.28
N GLU A 46 -24.01 8.46 5.76
CA GLU A 46 -25.14 9.13 5.12
C GLU A 46 -24.75 9.67 3.74
N LEU A 47 -23.59 10.33 3.63
CA LEU A 47 -23.07 10.80 2.35
C LEU A 47 -22.80 9.64 1.37
N TRP A 48 -22.28 8.50 1.85
CA TRP A 48 -22.09 7.31 1.03
C TRP A 48 -23.43 6.75 0.54
N ARG A 49 -24.43 6.63 1.42
CA ARG A 49 -25.78 6.18 1.05
C ARG A 49 -26.39 7.08 -0.02
N ASP A 50 -26.29 8.40 0.10
CA ASP A 50 -26.77 9.32 -0.91
C ASP A 50 -26.09 9.12 -2.28
N ILE A 51 -24.80 8.79 -2.28
CA ILE A 51 -24.06 8.47 -3.50
C ILE A 51 -24.59 7.16 -4.10
N VAL A 52 -24.70 6.08 -3.32
CA VAL A 52 -25.15 4.77 -3.79
C VAL A 52 -26.60 4.80 -4.28
N GLU A 53 -27.48 5.52 -3.57
CA GLU A 53 -28.90 5.68 -3.94
C GLU A 53 -29.09 6.61 -5.16
N GLY A 54 -28.02 7.28 -5.63
CA GLY A 54 -28.12 8.16 -6.79
C GLY A 54 -28.70 9.54 -6.47
N LYS A 55 -28.83 9.91 -5.19
CA LYS A 55 -29.42 11.17 -4.69
C LYS A 55 -28.39 12.29 -4.51
N SER A 56 -27.11 11.93 -4.38
CA SER A 56 -26.03 12.89 -4.23
C SER A 56 -25.94 13.88 -5.41
N LYS A 57 -25.60 15.14 -5.10
CA LYS A 57 -25.33 16.18 -6.09
C LYS A 57 -24.17 15.83 -7.03
N LEU A 58 -23.31 14.87 -6.65
CA LEU A 58 -22.22 14.38 -7.48
C LEU A 58 -22.68 13.70 -8.79
N TRP A 59 -23.95 13.29 -8.88
CA TRP A 59 -24.53 12.70 -10.08
C TRP A 59 -24.96 13.74 -11.13
N VAL A 60 -24.97 15.03 -10.79
CA VAL A 60 -25.38 16.11 -11.72
C VAL A 60 -24.43 16.14 -12.93
N GLY A 61 -25.01 16.10 -14.12
CA GLY A 61 -24.25 16.08 -15.39
C GLY A 61 -23.78 14.69 -15.84
N ILE A 62 -24.16 13.62 -15.12
CA ILE A 62 -23.93 12.23 -15.55
C ILE A 62 -25.21 11.67 -16.21
N PRO A 63 -25.15 11.28 -17.49
CA PRO A 63 -26.27 10.66 -18.22
C PRO A 63 -26.80 9.38 -17.56
N PRO A 64 -28.10 9.05 -17.71
CA PRO A 64 -28.74 7.90 -17.05
C PRO A 64 -28.05 6.55 -17.30
N ASP A 65 -27.65 6.26 -18.53
CA ASP A 65 -26.95 5.03 -18.94
C ASP A 65 -25.62 4.86 -18.18
N ARG A 66 -24.85 5.93 -18.05
CA ARG A 66 -23.59 5.93 -17.30
C ARG A 66 -23.85 5.88 -15.80
N LYS A 67 -24.87 6.59 -15.32
CA LYS A 67 -25.29 6.57 -13.92
C LYS A 67 -25.65 5.16 -13.48
N GLU A 68 -26.44 4.43 -14.26
CA GLU A 68 -26.81 3.04 -13.96
C GLU A 68 -25.59 2.12 -13.91
N THR A 69 -24.67 2.26 -14.87
CA THR A 69 -23.44 1.45 -14.90
C THR A 69 -22.55 1.71 -13.68
N ILE A 70 -22.26 2.99 -13.38
CA ILE A 70 -21.41 3.36 -12.23
C ILE A 70 -22.10 2.98 -10.92
N ARG A 71 -23.41 3.23 -10.78
CA ARG A 71 -24.18 2.88 -9.58
C ARG A 71 -24.23 1.38 -9.35
N GLY A 72 -24.38 0.58 -10.41
CA GLY A 72 -24.31 -0.88 -10.32
C GLY A 72 -23.00 -1.37 -9.72
N PHE A 73 -21.87 -0.76 -10.12
CA PHE A 73 -20.58 -1.04 -9.49
C PHE A 73 -20.50 -0.61 -8.03
N LEU A 74 -21.00 0.58 -7.68
CA LEU A 74 -20.97 1.08 -6.29
C LEU A 74 -21.82 0.22 -5.35
N VAL A 75 -23.00 -0.21 -5.80
CA VAL A 75 -23.88 -1.15 -5.06
C VAL A 75 -23.21 -2.50 -4.91
N TYR A 76 -22.61 -3.04 -5.98
CA TYR A 76 -21.83 -4.28 -5.89
C TYR A 76 -20.69 -4.16 -4.89
N PHE A 77 -19.92 -3.07 -4.96
CA PHE A 77 -18.83 -2.77 -4.03
C PHE A 77 -19.32 -2.73 -2.59
N GLU A 78 -20.38 -1.97 -2.29
CA GLU A 78 -21.00 -1.94 -0.96
C GLU A 78 -21.44 -3.35 -0.50
N SER A 79 -22.06 -4.14 -1.38
CA SER A 79 -22.47 -5.50 -1.03
C SER A 79 -21.28 -6.40 -0.69
N GLU A 80 -20.15 -6.27 -1.39
CA GLU A 80 -18.93 -7.03 -1.09
C GLU A 80 -18.26 -6.57 0.21
N LEU A 81 -18.39 -5.28 0.55
CA LEU A 81 -17.94 -4.77 1.86
C LEU A 81 -18.79 -5.36 2.99
N LEU A 82 -20.12 -5.32 2.86
CA LEU A 82 -21.05 -5.82 3.87
C LEU A 82 -20.91 -7.34 4.09
N LYS A 83 -20.74 -8.13 3.02
CA LYS A 83 -20.51 -9.59 3.13
C LYS A 83 -19.23 -9.96 3.90
N ARG A 84 -18.26 -9.05 3.96
CA ARG A 84 -16.95 -9.27 4.59
C ARG A 84 -16.83 -8.60 5.96
N ALA A 85 -17.81 -7.80 6.35
CA ALA A 85 -17.85 -7.06 7.61
C ALA A 85 -18.42 -7.92 8.75
N HIS A 86 -17.61 -8.85 9.28
CA HIS A 86 -17.94 -9.55 10.55
C HIS A 86 -17.58 -8.73 11.81
N LYS A 87 -16.96 -7.54 11.66
CA LYS A 87 -16.75 -6.55 12.72
C LYS A 87 -16.89 -5.15 12.11
N ASN A 88 -17.44 -4.22 12.90
CA ASN A 88 -17.75 -2.81 12.56
C ASN A 88 -16.87 -2.24 11.42
N PHE A 89 -17.43 -2.23 10.22
CA PHE A 89 -16.76 -1.73 9.03
C PHE A 89 -16.70 -0.21 9.05
N ASP A 90 -15.49 0.33 8.95
CA ASP A 90 -15.24 1.74 8.70
C ASP A 90 -15.01 1.98 7.21
N PHE A 91 -15.76 2.93 6.64
CA PHE A 91 -15.68 3.38 5.25
C PHE A 91 -14.29 3.98 4.91
N LEU A 92 -13.44 4.19 5.91
CA LEU A 92 -12.10 4.75 5.78
C LEU A 92 -10.98 3.68 5.68
N THR A 93 -11.22 2.41 6.04
CA THR A 93 -10.16 1.38 6.15
C THR A 93 -10.61 -0.02 5.68
N SER A 94 -10.54 -0.29 4.37
CA SER A 94 -10.88 -1.63 3.83
C SER A 94 -9.66 -2.51 3.54
N HIS A 95 -8.92 -3.08 4.51
CA HIS A 95 -7.87 -4.06 4.13
C HIS A 95 -7.64 -5.24 5.10
N PHE A 96 -7.92 -6.46 4.62
CA PHE A 96 -7.46 -7.75 5.17
C PHE A 96 -6.00 -8.08 4.80
N VAL A 97 -5.43 -7.34 3.85
CA VAL A 97 -4.05 -7.46 3.36
C VAL A 97 -3.46 -6.06 3.28
N THR A 98 -2.43 -5.78 4.08
CA THR A 98 -1.70 -4.51 4.06
C THR A 98 -0.22 -4.75 3.77
N ILE A 99 0.54 -3.68 3.58
CA ILE A 99 2.00 -3.74 3.43
C ILE A 99 2.70 -3.32 4.72
N ALA A 100 3.84 -3.93 4.97
CA ALA A 100 4.79 -3.54 6.00
C ALA A 100 6.17 -3.33 5.38
N ALA A 101 6.94 -2.40 5.94
CA ALA A 101 8.32 -2.12 5.55
C ALA A 101 9.27 -2.44 6.70
N GLU A 102 10.25 -3.31 6.45
CA GLU A 102 11.39 -3.51 7.35
C GLU A 102 12.49 -2.54 6.93
N LEU A 103 12.98 -1.74 7.87
CA LEU A 103 14.09 -0.82 7.66
C LEU A 103 15.45 -1.50 7.88
N THR A 104 16.54 -0.87 7.44
CA THR A 104 17.90 -1.43 7.61
C THR A 104 18.33 -1.57 9.07
N ASN A 105 17.74 -0.80 9.99
CA ASN A 105 17.93 -0.94 11.43
C ASN A 105 17.02 -2.00 12.08
N LYS A 106 16.31 -2.81 11.28
CA LYS A 106 15.39 -3.87 11.71
C LYS A 106 14.07 -3.42 12.33
N ARG A 107 13.81 -2.12 12.41
CA ARG A 107 12.46 -1.63 12.76
C ARG A 107 11.48 -1.94 11.63
N THR A 108 10.24 -2.26 11.99
CA THR A 108 9.15 -2.49 11.04
C THR A 108 8.12 -1.37 11.15
N ILE A 109 7.69 -0.84 10.00
CA ILE A 109 6.59 0.12 9.87
C ILE A 109 5.44 -0.59 9.16
N VAL A 110 4.25 -0.57 9.76
CA VAL A 110 3.07 -1.24 9.22
C VAL A 110 2.10 -0.20 8.65
N GLY A 111 1.59 -0.47 7.44
CA GLY A 111 0.63 0.38 6.77
C GLY A 111 1.26 1.31 5.75
N GLN A 112 0.63 1.40 4.57
CA GLN A 112 1.10 2.25 3.48
C GLN A 112 1.15 3.74 3.87
N CYS A 113 0.17 4.23 4.63
CA CYS A 113 0.16 5.61 5.10
C CYS A 113 1.33 5.89 6.05
N GLU A 114 1.58 5.05 7.05
CA GLU A 114 2.72 5.24 7.97
C GLU A 114 4.08 5.24 7.24
N ILE A 115 4.21 4.43 6.19
CA ILE A 115 5.43 4.38 5.37
C ILE A 115 5.58 5.65 4.50
N SER A 116 4.51 6.10 3.85
CA SER A 116 4.59 7.16 2.83
C SER A 116 4.26 8.57 3.34
N HIS A 117 3.31 8.70 4.26
CA HIS A 117 2.69 9.93 4.72
C HIS A 117 2.16 9.73 6.17
N PRO A 118 3.02 9.82 7.18
CA PRO A 118 2.64 9.58 8.57
C PRO A 118 1.76 10.74 9.05
N VAL A 119 0.73 10.43 9.83
CA VAL A 119 -0.13 11.49 10.39
C VAL A 119 0.46 11.97 11.72
N PRO A 120 0.64 13.29 11.93
CA PRO A 120 1.13 13.81 13.21
C PRO A 120 0.23 13.37 14.38
N GLY A 121 0.83 12.79 15.42
CA GLY A 121 0.13 12.35 16.63
C GLY A 121 -0.33 10.89 16.64
N ALA A 122 -0.10 10.12 15.57
CA ALA A 122 -0.34 8.67 15.58
C ALA A 122 0.72 7.94 16.44
N LYS A 123 0.29 7.12 17.40
CA LYS A 123 1.19 6.18 18.08
C LYS A 123 1.62 5.11 17.06
N PRO A 124 2.92 4.73 16.99
CA PRO A 124 3.35 3.64 16.12
C PRO A 124 2.55 2.38 16.44
N SER A 125 1.87 1.80 15.44
CA SER A 125 1.18 0.52 15.61
C SER A 125 2.22 -0.56 15.85
N ALA A 126 2.47 -0.88 17.13
CA ALA A 126 3.32 -1.99 17.51
C ALA A 126 2.64 -3.31 17.11
N LEU A 127 3.40 -4.21 16.48
CA LEU A 127 2.97 -5.59 16.31
C LEU A 127 2.99 -6.24 17.71
N ALA A 128 1.84 -6.70 18.21
CA ALA A 128 1.82 -7.56 19.38
C ALA A 128 2.58 -8.85 19.04
N GLY A 129 3.77 -9.07 19.62
CA GLY A 129 4.48 -10.35 19.48
C GLY A 129 6.02 -10.36 19.45
N THR A 130 6.72 -9.28 19.79
CA THR A 130 8.18 -9.36 20.01
C THR A 130 8.57 -8.90 21.40
N SER A 131 8.30 -9.74 22.40
CA SER A 131 8.93 -9.64 23.72
C SER A 131 10.05 -10.68 23.82
N THR A 132 11.29 -10.18 23.81
CA THR A 132 12.48 -10.90 24.28
C THR A 132 12.30 -11.20 25.76
N PRO A 133 12.52 -12.43 26.27
CA PRO A 133 12.38 -12.69 27.70
C PRO A 133 13.59 -12.12 28.44
N GLN A 134 13.37 -11.09 29.25
CA GLN A 134 14.30 -10.71 30.33
C GLN A 134 13.73 -11.22 31.65
N ASN A 135 14.53 -12.06 32.30
CA ASN A 135 14.43 -12.44 33.71
C ASN A 135 14.41 -11.18 34.59
N GLU A 136 13.41 -11.04 35.44
CA GLU A 136 13.58 -10.41 36.76
C GLU A 136 12.82 -11.23 37.81
N LEU A 137 13.54 -11.50 38.89
CA LEU A 137 13.18 -12.26 40.10
C LEU A 137 12.54 -11.32 41.13
N GLU A 138 11.72 -11.93 42.01
CA GLU A 138 11.34 -11.48 43.37
C GLU A 138 10.33 -10.31 43.46
N SER A 139 9.40 -10.22 44.41
CA SER A 139 9.19 -10.91 45.69
C SER A 139 7.71 -10.89 46.11
N GLU A 140 7.33 -11.87 46.93
CA GLU A 140 6.06 -11.93 47.69
C GLU A 140 5.91 -10.75 48.67
N GLY A 141 4.65 -10.42 48.98
CA GLY A 141 4.26 -9.49 50.04
C GLY A 141 2.75 -9.54 50.28
N THR A 142 2.34 -10.35 51.25
CA THR A 142 0.99 -10.44 51.84
C THR A 142 0.62 -9.17 52.61
N HIS A 143 -0.65 -8.74 52.57
CA HIS A 143 -1.37 -8.19 53.73
C HIS A 143 -2.89 -8.13 53.47
N GLU A 144 -3.64 -8.65 54.44
CA GLU A 144 -5.10 -8.68 54.60
C GLU A 144 -5.59 -7.37 55.26
N ASP A 145 -6.79 -6.89 54.91
CA ASP A 145 -7.73 -6.26 55.87
C ASP A 145 -9.16 -6.26 55.32
N GLU A 146 -10.13 -6.46 56.22
CA GLU A 146 -11.56 -6.76 56.02
C GLU A 146 -12.45 -5.49 56.09
N GLY A 147 -13.69 -5.56 55.57
CA GLY A 147 -14.79 -4.68 56.00
C GLY A 147 -15.93 -4.46 55.00
N ASP A 148 -16.99 -5.28 55.10
CA ASP A 148 -18.47 -5.06 55.03
C ASP A 148 -19.02 -3.71 54.50
N GLU A 149 -20.18 -3.53 53.84
CA GLU A 149 -21.34 -4.32 53.39
C GLU A 149 -22.21 -3.32 52.56
N ASP A 150 -22.89 -3.86 51.54
CA ASP A 150 -24.21 -3.49 50.97
C ASP A 150 -24.47 -2.31 49.99
N ASP A 151 -25.02 -2.76 48.84
CA ASP A 151 -26.09 -2.22 47.99
C ASP A 151 -25.85 -0.97 47.10
N GLU A 152 -25.82 -1.19 45.78
CA GLU A 152 -26.93 -0.87 44.85
C GLU A 152 -26.53 -1.22 43.39
N ASP A 153 -27.45 -1.85 42.65
CA ASP A 153 -27.30 -2.35 41.28
C ASP A 153 -26.98 -1.23 40.26
N GLU A 154 -25.79 -1.28 39.63
CA GLU A 154 -25.52 -0.61 38.36
C GLU A 154 -24.96 -1.62 37.35
N ASP A 155 -25.66 -1.78 36.23
CA ASP A 155 -25.23 -2.58 35.07
C ASP A 155 -23.93 -1.99 34.48
N GLU A 156 -22.77 -2.41 34.98
CA GLU A 156 -21.48 -2.16 34.33
C GLU A 156 -21.27 -3.19 33.20
N ASP A 157 -21.51 -2.75 31.96
CA ASP A 157 -21.07 -3.44 30.76
C ASP A 157 -19.55 -3.62 30.79
N ASP A 158 -19.13 -4.85 31.04
CA ASP A 158 -17.76 -5.35 31.13
C ASP A 158 -17.00 -5.11 29.79
N GLU A 159 -16.38 -3.92 29.63
CA GLU A 159 -15.59 -3.53 28.46
C GLU A 159 -14.18 -4.17 28.48
N HIS A 160 -14.10 -5.50 28.60
CA HIS A 160 -12.87 -6.28 28.39
C HIS A 160 -12.70 -6.68 26.92
N GLY A 161 -12.81 -5.70 26.01
CA GLY A 161 -12.56 -5.84 24.59
C GLY A 161 -11.20 -5.27 24.19
N GLY A 162 -10.19 -6.13 24.04
CA GLY A 162 -8.82 -5.75 23.65
C GLY A 162 -8.76 -4.71 22.53
N GLY A 163 -8.18 -3.55 22.87
CA GLY A 163 -8.10 -2.38 22.01
C GLY A 163 -7.39 -2.64 20.68
N ALA A 164 -8.18 -2.82 19.61
CA ALA A 164 -7.70 -2.66 18.25
C ALA A 164 -7.46 -1.16 18.02
N ALA A 165 -6.19 -0.77 17.81
CA ALA A 165 -5.82 0.62 17.55
C ALA A 165 -6.62 1.18 16.36
N ASP A 166 -7.31 2.29 16.60
CA ASP A 166 -8.17 2.98 15.64
C ASP A 166 -7.34 3.64 14.53
N THR A 167 -7.19 2.92 13.42
CA THR A 167 -6.45 3.36 12.21
C THR A 167 -7.35 4.16 11.24
N SER A 168 -8.61 4.43 11.61
CA SER A 168 -9.66 5.05 10.79
C SER A 168 -9.30 6.42 10.22
N ARG A 169 -8.72 7.29 11.05
CA ARG A 169 -8.48 8.71 10.71
C ARG A 169 -7.36 8.93 9.67
N LEU A 170 -6.55 7.91 9.40
CA LEU A 170 -5.23 8.08 8.78
C LEU A 170 -5.25 8.13 7.24
N ASN A 171 -6.32 7.66 6.59
CA ASN A 171 -6.41 7.60 5.11
C ASN A 171 -7.05 8.85 4.47
N ALA A 172 -7.66 9.72 5.28
CA ALA A 172 -8.44 10.86 4.80
C ALA A 172 -7.58 12.08 4.40
N MET A 173 -6.38 12.24 4.96
CA MET A 173 -5.54 13.45 4.80
C MET A 173 -4.51 13.37 3.67
N PHE A 174 -4.89 12.90 2.48
CA PHE A 174 -4.01 13.00 1.31
C PHE A 174 -4.12 14.40 0.69
N SER A 175 -3.17 15.28 1.04
CA SER A 175 -2.83 16.45 0.23
C SER A 175 -1.30 16.52 0.10
N LYS A 176 -0.81 16.55 -1.13
CA LYS A 176 0.62 16.75 -1.41
C LYS A 176 0.85 18.26 -1.45
N SER A 177 1.02 18.87 -0.28
CA SER A 177 1.36 20.29 -0.17
C SER A 177 2.76 20.53 -0.77
N PRO A 178 3.02 21.72 -1.36
CA PRO A 178 4.34 22.05 -1.88
C PRO A 178 5.37 21.98 -0.76
N GLU A 179 6.51 21.38 -1.09
CA GLU A 179 7.59 21.04 -0.17
C GLU A 179 8.15 22.30 0.49
N GLY A 180 7.82 22.50 1.76
CA GLY A 180 8.40 23.50 2.63
C GLY A 180 9.12 22.82 3.79
N GLU A 181 10.38 23.18 4.00
CA GLU A 181 11.17 22.80 5.16
C GLU A 181 10.41 23.16 6.45
N GLY A 182 10.08 22.16 7.28
CA GLY A 182 9.60 22.41 8.65
C GLY A 182 8.28 21.77 9.09
N SER A 183 7.57 20.99 8.26
CA SER A 183 6.46 20.17 8.77
C SER A 183 6.94 18.79 9.20
N ALA A 184 6.81 18.48 10.49
CA ALA A 184 7.12 17.16 11.07
C ALA A 184 6.43 15.97 10.36
N ALA A 185 5.40 16.24 9.55
CA ALA A 185 4.63 15.26 8.78
C ALA A 185 5.37 14.66 7.56
N TYR A 186 6.53 15.20 7.14
CA TYR A 186 7.31 14.66 6.00
C TYR A 186 8.77 14.38 6.36
N ALA A 187 9.04 14.07 7.63
CA ALA A 187 10.39 13.67 8.04
C ALA A 187 10.83 12.40 7.30
N LYS A 188 12.08 12.43 6.82
CA LYS A 188 12.76 11.25 6.27
C LYS A 188 12.66 10.08 7.23
N LEU A 189 12.65 8.85 6.70
CA LEU A 189 12.71 7.67 7.55
C LEU A 189 14.02 7.64 8.33
N GLU A 190 13.97 7.12 9.56
CA GLU A 190 15.13 6.96 10.44
C GLU A 190 16.24 6.06 9.84
N ALA A 191 15.86 5.19 8.91
CA ALA A 191 16.73 4.26 8.20
C ALA A 191 16.12 3.93 6.84
N ARG A 192 16.95 3.45 5.89
CA ARG A 192 16.48 3.05 4.56
C ARG A 192 15.55 1.86 4.66
N ILE A 193 14.57 1.78 3.76
CA ILE A 193 13.76 0.56 3.63
C ILE A 193 14.65 -0.56 3.09
N ASN A 194 14.70 -1.68 3.82
CA ASN A 194 15.37 -2.91 3.42
C ASN A 194 14.47 -3.78 2.53
N ARG A 195 13.18 -3.91 2.90
CA ARG A 195 12.15 -4.61 2.12
C ARG A 195 10.74 -4.14 2.46
N VAL A 196 9.84 -4.35 1.51
CA VAL A 196 8.38 -4.28 1.72
C VAL A 196 7.77 -5.66 1.48
N PHE A 197 6.82 -6.04 2.32
CA PHE A 197 6.12 -7.32 2.24
C PHE A 197 4.66 -7.16 2.63
N TYR A 198 3.83 -8.10 2.18
CA TYR A 198 2.41 -8.13 2.53
C TYR A 198 2.21 -8.86 3.86
N ILE A 199 1.29 -8.37 4.68
CA ILE A 199 0.84 -9.04 5.90
C ILE A 199 -0.67 -9.25 5.88
N ASN A 200 -1.14 -10.32 6.55
CA ASN A 200 -2.56 -10.54 6.83
C ASN A 200 -2.99 -9.73 8.08
N ALA A 201 -4.27 -9.85 8.45
CA ALA A 201 -4.83 -9.21 9.65
C ALA A 201 -4.15 -9.63 10.97
N TYR A 202 -3.41 -10.74 10.99
CA TYR A 202 -2.67 -11.24 12.15
C TYR A 202 -1.20 -10.80 12.16
N GLY A 203 -0.78 -9.92 11.23
CA GLY A 203 0.60 -9.46 11.14
C GLY A 203 1.57 -10.46 10.51
N GLN A 204 1.08 -11.60 10.03
CA GLN A 204 1.93 -12.63 9.42
C GLN A 204 2.22 -12.29 7.95
N GLU A 205 3.47 -12.44 7.53
CA GLU A 205 3.88 -12.24 6.14
C GLU A 205 3.16 -13.23 5.21
N ILE A 206 2.56 -12.70 4.15
CA ILE A 206 1.84 -13.47 3.13
C ILE A 206 2.38 -13.18 1.73
N PHE A 207 2.14 -14.12 0.81
CA PHE A 207 2.60 -14.05 -0.58
C PHE A 207 1.39 -14.10 -1.52
N PRO A 208 0.68 -12.97 -1.69
CA PRO A 208 -0.53 -12.94 -2.50
C PRO A 208 -0.22 -13.21 -3.97
N SER A 209 -1.16 -13.90 -4.61
CA SER A 209 -1.14 -14.07 -6.07
C SER A 209 -1.72 -12.82 -6.74
N PRO A 210 -1.15 -12.37 -7.86
CA PRO A 210 -1.72 -11.29 -8.66
C PRO A 210 -2.99 -11.76 -9.39
N ASN A 211 -3.72 -10.81 -9.95
CA ASN A 211 -4.76 -11.11 -10.94
C ASN A 211 -4.14 -11.87 -12.15
N SER A 212 -4.82 -12.90 -12.65
CA SER A 212 -4.35 -13.69 -13.80
C SER A 212 -4.12 -12.87 -15.06
N ASP A 213 -4.97 -11.87 -15.31
CA ASP A 213 -4.88 -10.98 -16.47
C ASP A 213 -3.60 -10.16 -16.42
N PHE A 214 -3.11 -9.82 -15.22
CA PHE A 214 -1.84 -9.11 -15.07
C PHE A 214 -0.68 -9.97 -15.59
N ILE A 215 -0.62 -11.24 -15.19
CA ILE A 215 0.41 -12.19 -15.65
C ILE A 215 0.27 -12.46 -17.15
N GLU A 216 -0.96 -12.65 -17.63
CA GLU A 216 -1.22 -12.89 -19.05
C GLU A 216 -0.78 -11.69 -19.91
N ASN A 217 -1.04 -10.47 -19.47
CA ASN A 217 -0.59 -9.26 -20.17
C ASN A 217 0.94 -9.14 -20.19
N LEU A 218 1.66 -9.55 -19.14
CA LEU A 218 3.13 -9.60 -19.16
C LEU A 218 3.66 -10.54 -20.26
N GLY A 219 2.88 -11.57 -20.65
CA GLY A 219 3.20 -12.47 -21.76
C GLY A 219 2.86 -11.93 -23.15
N LYS A 220 2.06 -10.87 -23.27
CA LYS A 220 1.54 -10.36 -24.56
C LYS A 220 2.07 -8.98 -24.97
N ARG A 221 2.52 -8.16 -24.00
CA ARG A 221 2.89 -6.76 -24.26
C ARG A 221 4.36 -6.62 -24.66
N LYS A 222 4.65 -5.72 -25.59
CA LYS A 222 6.01 -5.43 -26.05
C LYS A 222 6.82 -4.55 -25.09
N THR A 223 6.15 -3.80 -24.23
CA THR A 223 6.79 -2.83 -23.33
C THR A 223 6.17 -2.93 -21.95
N LEU A 224 7.02 -3.02 -20.94
CA LEU A 224 6.68 -2.88 -19.53
C LEU A 224 7.21 -1.53 -19.05
N VAL A 225 6.34 -0.73 -18.44
CA VAL A 225 6.71 0.58 -17.89
C VAL A 225 6.49 0.57 -16.38
N TYR A 226 7.56 0.74 -15.62
CA TYR A 226 7.48 1.13 -14.21
C TYR A 226 7.26 2.64 -14.17
N SER A 227 6.01 3.04 -13.99
CA SER A 227 5.60 4.45 -13.97
C SER A 227 6.23 5.22 -12.81
N CYS A 228 6.23 6.56 -12.91
CA CYS A 228 6.55 7.43 -11.78
C CYS A 228 5.56 7.21 -10.61
N GLY A 229 6.07 7.39 -9.40
CA GLY A 229 5.38 7.10 -8.13
C GLY A 229 6.37 6.69 -7.04
N SER A 230 5.94 6.67 -5.79
CA SER A 230 6.79 6.24 -4.67
C SER A 230 7.25 4.80 -4.89
N LEU A 231 8.56 4.57 -4.73
CA LEU A 231 9.16 3.28 -5.06
C LEU A 231 8.54 2.19 -4.19
N TRP A 232 8.58 2.36 -2.87
CA TRP A 232 8.27 1.29 -1.92
C TRP A 232 6.77 1.11 -1.67
N THR A 233 5.97 2.16 -1.82
CA THR A 233 4.53 2.13 -1.53
C THR A 233 3.62 2.10 -2.77
N SER A 234 4.13 2.39 -3.97
CA SER A 234 3.33 2.30 -5.22
C SER A 234 3.87 1.26 -6.20
N ILE A 235 5.17 1.27 -6.49
CA ILE A 235 5.76 0.37 -7.51
C ILE A 235 5.99 -1.02 -6.92
N ILE A 236 6.73 -1.12 -5.82
CA ILE A 236 7.11 -2.39 -5.19
C ILE A 236 5.91 -3.28 -4.82
N PRO A 237 4.77 -2.78 -4.30
CA PRO A 237 3.62 -3.63 -4.00
C PRO A 237 3.06 -4.35 -5.24
N CYS A 238 3.18 -3.75 -6.44
CA CYS A 238 2.80 -4.40 -7.69
C CYS A 238 3.78 -5.51 -8.12
N LEU A 239 5.00 -5.48 -7.61
CA LEU A 239 6.11 -6.38 -7.98
C LEU A 239 6.33 -7.49 -6.96
N ALA A 240 6.04 -7.22 -5.68
CA ALA A 240 6.14 -8.13 -4.55
C ALA A 240 5.00 -9.18 -4.52
N LEU A 241 4.60 -9.68 -5.68
CA LEU A 241 3.51 -10.65 -5.86
C LEU A 241 4.05 -11.94 -6.47
N ARG A 242 3.37 -13.05 -6.17
CA ARG A 242 3.78 -14.38 -6.63
C ARG A 242 3.86 -14.45 -8.16
N GLY A 243 4.97 -14.99 -8.67
CA GLY A 243 5.15 -15.28 -10.11
C GLY A 243 5.41 -14.06 -11.01
N VAL A 244 5.34 -12.82 -10.49
CA VAL A 244 5.56 -11.61 -11.28
C VAL A 244 7.00 -11.51 -11.77
N ALA A 245 7.97 -11.83 -10.92
CA ALA A 245 9.39 -11.84 -11.29
C ALA A 245 9.67 -12.78 -12.46
N SER A 246 9.32 -14.06 -12.33
CA SER A 246 9.42 -15.02 -13.43
C SER A 246 8.67 -14.58 -14.69
N ALA A 247 7.46 -14.01 -14.57
CA ALA A 247 6.69 -13.54 -15.72
C ALA A 247 7.37 -12.38 -16.47
N ILE A 248 7.98 -11.43 -15.76
CA ILE A 248 8.73 -10.32 -16.38
C ILE A 248 10.03 -10.82 -17.00
N ALA A 249 10.81 -11.60 -16.24
CA ALA A 249 12.14 -12.03 -16.64
C ALA A 249 12.13 -12.96 -17.85
N LYS A 250 11.16 -13.88 -17.90
CA LYS A 250 11.04 -14.91 -18.96
C LYS A 250 10.08 -14.53 -20.08
N SER A 251 9.48 -13.34 -20.05
CA SER A 251 8.58 -12.91 -21.13
C SER A 251 9.33 -12.86 -22.46
N ALA A 252 8.82 -13.60 -23.45
CA ALA A 252 9.34 -13.58 -24.82
C ALA A 252 8.83 -12.38 -25.63
N SER A 253 7.77 -11.70 -25.17
CA SER A 253 7.17 -10.58 -25.88
C SER A 253 7.68 -9.22 -25.42
N ILE A 254 8.05 -9.06 -24.15
CA ILE A 254 8.55 -7.78 -23.61
C ILE A 254 9.96 -7.51 -24.17
N GLN A 255 10.04 -6.52 -25.05
CA GLN A 255 11.27 -6.04 -25.68
C GLN A 255 11.90 -4.90 -24.88
N ALA A 256 11.10 -4.09 -24.19
CA ALA A 256 11.58 -2.98 -23.39
C ALA A 256 10.93 -2.98 -21.99
N LYS A 257 11.78 -2.86 -20.97
CA LYS A 257 11.43 -2.76 -19.54
C LYS A 257 11.95 -1.42 -19.03
N VAL A 258 11.07 -0.44 -18.95
CA VAL A 258 11.42 0.98 -18.81
C VAL A 258 11.07 1.46 -17.41
N LEU A 259 12.05 1.95 -16.67
CA LEU A 259 11.83 2.66 -15.42
C LEU A 259 11.72 4.15 -15.69
N LEU A 260 10.56 4.75 -15.37
CA LEU A 260 10.40 6.20 -15.32
C LEU A 260 10.81 6.67 -13.92
N LEU A 261 12.00 7.23 -13.81
CA LEU A 261 12.56 7.70 -12.55
C LEU A 261 11.80 8.96 -12.07
N ASN A 262 11.59 9.05 -10.75
CA ASN A 262 11.04 10.25 -10.14
C ASN A 262 11.99 11.45 -10.33
N GLY A 263 11.44 12.67 -10.32
CA GLY A 263 12.26 13.89 -10.40
C GLY A 263 13.05 14.20 -9.13
N GLN A 264 12.66 13.60 -8.01
CA GLN A 264 13.24 13.81 -6.69
C GLN A 264 12.94 12.61 -5.79
N ASN A 265 13.77 12.44 -4.76
CA ASN A 265 13.52 11.46 -3.71
C ASN A 265 12.41 11.94 -2.78
N ASP A 266 11.58 10.99 -2.35
CA ASP A 266 10.64 11.18 -1.25
C ASP A 266 11.24 10.63 0.04
N ARG A 267 10.49 10.71 1.15
CA ARG A 267 10.95 10.21 2.45
C ARG A 267 11.38 8.73 2.46
N GLU A 268 10.84 7.92 1.53
CA GLU A 268 11.11 6.49 1.42
C GLU A 268 12.47 6.20 0.76
N THR A 269 12.93 7.16 -0.05
CA THR A 269 14.06 7.02 -0.98
C THR A 269 15.14 8.06 -0.72
N GLU A 270 15.18 8.64 0.48
CA GLU A 270 16.18 9.65 0.85
C GLU A 270 17.61 9.17 0.56
N GLY A 271 18.37 10.00 -0.17
CA GLY A 271 19.72 9.68 -0.62
C GLY A 271 19.83 8.54 -1.63
N TYR A 272 18.73 8.10 -2.26
CA TYR A 272 18.81 7.13 -3.36
C TYR A 272 19.41 7.78 -4.60
N THR A 273 20.28 7.03 -5.26
CA THR A 273 20.70 7.24 -6.64
C THR A 273 19.78 6.46 -7.59
N ALA A 274 19.81 6.77 -8.89
CA ALA A 274 19.06 5.99 -9.89
C ALA A 274 19.44 4.50 -9.88
N GLU A 275 20.69 4.16 -9.57
CA GLU A 275 21.16 2.78 -9.40
C GLU A 275 20.46 2.09 -8.23
N ASP A 276 20.22 2.79 -7.12
CA ASP A 276 19.51 2.24 -5.95
C ASP A 276 18.07 1.86 -6.29
N TYR A 277 17.35 2.66 -7.10
CA TYR A 277 16.01 2.33 -7.56
C TYR A 277 15.99 1.03 -8.39
N VAL A 278 16.91 0.93 -9.35
CA VAL A 278 17.02 -0.23 -10.24
C VAL A 278 17.37 -1.50 -9.44
N ASN A 279 18.34 -1.39 -8.53
CA ASN A 279 18.76 -2.49 -7.68
C ASN A 279 17.69 -2.90 -6.68
N ALA A 280 16.91 -1.96 -6.13
CA ALA A 280 15.78 -2.27 -5.25
C ALA A 280 14.71 -3.08 -5.98
N ILE A 281 14.33 -2.69 -7.21
CA ILE A 281 13.38 -3.44 -8.05
C ILE A 281 13.87 -4.87 -8.29
N ALA A 282 15.11 -5.02 -8.76
CA ALA A 282 15.68 -6.33 -9.05
C ALA A 282 15.76 -7.22 -7.78
N ARG A 283 16.18 -6.63 -6.65
CA ARG A 283 16.28 -7.34 -5.37
C ARG A 283 14.92 -7.82 -4.88
N VAL A 284 13.89 -6.99 -4.94
CA VAL A 284 12.52 -7.37 -4.54
C VAL A 284 12.02 -8.50 -5.44
N LEU A 285 12.09 -8.34 -6.76
CA LEU A 285 11.60 -9.35 -7.70
C LEU A 285 12.27 -10.71 -7.47
N ASN A 286 13.60 -10.74 -7.40
CA ASN A 286 14.35 -11.98 -7.14
C ASN A 286 14.02 -12.59 -5.78
N ARG A 287 13.93 -11.78 -4.71
CA ARG A 287 13.57 -12.26 -3.37
C ARG A 287 12.18 -12.93 -3.37
N HIS A 288 11.18 -12.28 -3.96
CA HIS A 288 9.83 -12.81 -3.97
C HIS A 288 9.68 -14.04 -4.87
N ASP A 289 10.45 -14.15 -5.95
CA ASP A 289 10.51 -15.36 -6.78
C ASP A 289 11.03 -16.56 -5.97
N ARG A 290 12.14 -16.38 -5.23
CA ARG A 290 12.70 -17.40 -4.33
C ARG A 290 11.70 -17.86 -3.27
N LEU A 291 11.08 -16.90 -2.56
CA LEU A 291 10.12 -17.20 -1.49
C LEU A 291 8.88 -17.90 -2.04
N SER A 292 8.39 -17.49 -3.21
CA SER A 292 7.28 -18.14 -3.89
C SER A 292 7.61 -19.59 -4.28
N HIS A 293 8.83 -19.84 -4.78
CA HIS A 293 9.28 -21.18 -5.12
C HIS A 293 9.38 -22.09 -3.90
N LYS A 294 9.93 -21.59 -2.78
CA LYS A 294 9.99 -22.33 -1.50
C LYS A 294 8.60 -22.68 -0.97
N ALA A 295 7.65 -21.73 -1.05
CA ALA A 295 6.29 -21.94 -0.60
C ALA A 295 5.51 -22.96 -1.46
N LEU A 296 5.83 -23.08 -2.76
CA LEU A 296 5.12 -23.96 -3.70
C LEU A 296 5.71 -25.37 -3.81
N LYS A 297 7.04 -25.54 -3.70
CA LYS A 297 7.72 -26.82 -3.96
C LYS A 297 8.13 -27.58 -2.71
N GLY A 298 7.83 -27.04 -1.51
CA GLY A 298 8.40 -27.55 -0.27
C GLY A 298 9.93 -27.41 -0.25
N THR A 299 10.55 -27.79 0.85
CA THR A 299 12.00 -27.65 1.15
C THR A 299 12.93 -28.47 0.22
N GLN A 300 12.42 -29.06 -0.86
CA GLN A 300 13.15 -30.02 -1.69
C GLN A 300 13.96 -29.41 -2.84
N THR A 301 13.73 -28.15 -3.23
CA THR A 301 14.63 -27.48 -4.19
C THR A 301 15.78 -26.81 -3.44
N PRO A 302 17.03 -27.27 -3.57
CA PRO A 302 18.16 -26.64 -2.91
C PRO A 302 18.33 -25.18 -3.33
N ASP A 303 18.61 -24.30 -2.38
CA ASP A 303 18.72 -22.85 -2.60
C ASP A 303 19.69 -22.46 -3.72
N PHE A 304 20.74 -23.25 -3.95
CA PHE A 304 21.74 -23.01 -4.99
C PHE A 304 21.22 -23.21 -6.42
N LEU A 305 20.08 -23.90 -6.61
CA LEU A 305 19.46 -24.08 -7.93
C LEU A 305 18.53 -22.93 -8.32
N ILE A 306 18.11 -22.09 -7.36
CA ILE A 306 17.28 -20.91 -7.64
C ILE A 306 18.21 -19.74 -7.93
N ARG A 307 18.61 -19.61 -9.20
CA ARG A 307 19.45 -18.50 -9.65
C ARG A 307 18.64 -17.22 -9.75
N ASP A 308 19.20 -16.13 -9.23
CA ASP A 308 18.66 -14.80 -9.44
C ASP A 308 18.75 -14.43 -10.91
N TYR A 309 17.72 -13.72 -11.39
CA TYR A 309 17.80 -13.07 -12.68
C TYR A 309 18.69 -11.83 -12.57
N PRO A 310 19.48 -11.52 -13.61
CA PRO A 310 20.26 -10.28 -13.65
C PRO A 310 19.34 -9.06 -13.67
N VAL A 311 19.86 -7.90 -13.28
CA VAL A 311 19.12 -6.63 -13.30
C VAL A 311 18.49 -6.34 -14.67
N SER A 312 19.20 -6.67 -15.76
CA SER A 312 18.73 -6.51 -17.15
C SER A 312 17.50 -7.35 -17.49
N ALA A 313 17.21 -8.40 -16.72
CA ALA A 313 15.98 -9.17 -16.86
C ALA A 313 14.75 -8.39 -16.37
N PHE A 314 14.93 -7.35 -15.57
CA PHE A 314 13.85 -6.55 -14.98
C PHE A 314 13.84 -5.11 -15.48
N VAL A 315 14.99 -4.47 -15.66
CA VAL A 315 15.09 -3.08 -16.13
C VAL A 315 16.11 -3.02 -17.26
N THR A 316 15.69 -2.48 -18.39
CA THR A 316 16.51 -2.35 -19.61
C THR A 316 16.69 -0.91 -20.05
N HIS A 317 15.85 0.00 -19.56
CA HIS A 317 15.90 1.43 -19.88
C HIS A 317 15.54 2.21 -18.62
N VAL A 318 16.22 3.32 -18.39
CA VAL A 318 15.87 4.30 -17.35
C VAL A 318 15.67 5.64 -18.02
N ILE A 319 14.48 6.19 -17.88
CA ILE A 319 14.12 7.54 -18.36
C ILE A 319 14.01 8.45 -17.14
N TYR A 320 14.62 9.62 -17.23
CA TYR A 320 14.61 10.61 -16.16
C TYR A 320 14.42 12.02 -16.73
N LEU A 321 13.93 12.93 -15.90
CA LEU A 321 13.75 14.33 -16.29
C LEU A 321 15.06 15.09 -16.17
N ARG A 322 15.37 15.93 -17.16
CA ARG A 322 16.49 16.87 -17.08
C ARG A 322 16.24 17.84 -15.92
N GLY A 323 17.20 17.95 -15.01
CA GLY A 323 17.05 18.75 -13.77
C GLY A 323 16.54 17.98 -12.55
N SER A 324 16.36 16.65 -12.66
CA SER A 324 16.09 15.79 -11.50
C SER A 324 17.16 15.95 -10.41
N SER A 325 16.75 15.97 -9.15
CA SER A 325 17.66 15.99 -7.99
C SER A 325 18.24 14.61 -7.67
N ILE A 326 17.64 13.54 -8.22
CA ILE A 326 18.17 12.17 -8.07
C ILE A 326 19.49 12.05 -8.83
N ARG A 327 20.54 11.64 -8.13
CA ARG A 327 21.88 11.43 -8.71
C ARG A 327 21.87 10.25 -9.68
N ILE A 328 22.40 10.48 -10.88
CA ILE A 328 22.47 9.48 -11.95
C ILE A 328 23.93 9.27 -12.34
N ASP A 329 24.38 8.03 -12.23
CA ASP A 329 25.67 7.58 -12.76
C ASP A 329 25.42 6.75 -14.02
N GLN A 330 25.65 7.36 -15.18
CA GLN A 330 25.39 6.72 -16.47
C GLN A 330 26.34 5.53 -16.72
N GLY A 331 27.57 5.57 -16.21
CA GLY A 331 28.54 4.51 -16.40
C GLY A 331 28.10 3.22 -15.71
N LYS A 332 27.65 3.32 -14.46
CA LYS A 332 27.16 2.16 -13.70
C LYS A 332 25.88 1.57 -14.26
N LEU A 333 24.93 2.41 -14.64
CA LEU A 333 23.63 1.95 -15.14
C LEU A 333 23.71 1.47 -16.61
N ALA A 334 24.71 1.88 -17.39
CA ALA A 334 24.99 1.34 -18.74
C ALA A 334 25.34 -0.15 -18.74
N VAL A 335 25.78 -0.70 -17.59
CA VAL A 335 25.99 -2.14 -17.42
C VAL A 335 24.67 -2.92 -17.54
N TYR A 336 23.53 -2.28 -17.28
CA TYR A 336 22.22 -2.93 -17.18
C TYR A 336 21.20 -2.45 -18.21
N ALA A 337 21.30 -1.20 -18.68
CA ALA A 337 20.26 -0.53 -19.44
C ALA A 337 20.81 0.37 -20.58
N ALA A 338 20.02 0.47 -21.66
CA ALA A 338 20.23 1.43 -22.75
C ALA A 338 19.59 2.79 -22.41
N TRP A 339 20.22 3.89 -22.85
CA TRP A 339 19.90 5.26 -22.45
C TRP A 339 19.38 6.11 -23.60
N ARG A 340 18.26 6.81 -23.39
CA ARG A 340 17.76 7.86 -24.27
C ARG A 340 17.04 8.96 -23.50
#